data_AF-A0A165IZP2-F1
#
_entry.id   AF-A0A165IZP2-F1
#
_cell.length_a   1.000
_cell.length_b   1.000
_cell.length_c   1.000
_cell.angle_alpha   90.00
_cell.angle_beta   90.00
_cell.angle_gamma   90.00
#
_symmetry.space_group_name_H-M   'P 1'
#
loop_
_entity.id
_entity.type
_entity.pdbx_description
1 polymer ?
#
loop_
_entity_poly.entity_id
_entity_poly.type
_entity_poly.pdbx_seq_one_letter_code
_entity_poly.pdbx_strand_id
1 'polypeptide(L)'
;MHEPEKFQQETIKAITDLQETFRQTMSRQLALGAMVKSILNRVPLAALPSVLEEYEAEVDHQVALMPPKFQQPKHWEEWSGVIEARIKQLQQAQGPKTPGQG
;
A
#
# COMPACT_ATOMS: atom_id res chain seq x y z
N MET A 1 -12.07 21.38 -42.98
CA MET A 1 -12.53 21.56 -41.59
C MET A 1 -12.52 20.22 -40.85
N HIS A 2 -11.34 19.62 -40.59
CA HIS A 2 -11.22 18.26 -40.00
C HIS A 2 -10.49 18.22 -38.65
N GLU A 3 -10.01 19.36 -38.15
CA GLU A 3 -9.29 19.42 -36.87
C GLU A 3 -10.17 19.19 -35.62
N PRO A 4 -11.43 19.67 -35.56
CA PRO A 4 -12.25 19.48 -34.35
C PRO A 4 -12.61 18.02 -34.08
N GLU A 5 -12.96 17.25 -35.12
CA GLU A 5 -13.35 15.84 -34.99
C GLU A 5 -12.15 14.96 -34.61
N LYS A 6 -10.98 15.22 -35.20
CA LYS A 6 -9.74 14.51 -34.86
C LYS A 6 -9.33 14.79 -33.41
N PHE A 7 -9.37 16.05 -32.99
CA PHE A 7 -9.09 16.42 -31.59
C PHE A 7 -10.07 15.76 -30.61
N GLN A 8 -11.36 15.72 -30.94
CA GLN A 8 -12.36 15.03 -30.12
C GLN A 8 -12.08 13.53 -30.00
N GLN A 9 -11.76 12.85 -31.11
CA GLN A 9 -11.41 11.43 -31.10
C GLN A 9 -10.15 11.14 -30.27
N GLU A 10 -9.10 11.95 -30.42
CA GLU A 10 -7.87 11.83 -29.63
C GLU A 10 -8.12 12.09 -28.14
N THR A 11 -8.99 13.05 -27.81
CA THR A 11 -9.40 13.34 -26.43
C THR A 11 -10.19 12.18 -25.83
N ILE A 12 -11.18 11.63 -26.54
CA ILE A 12 -11.95 10.47 -26.09
C ILE A 12 -11.02 9.29 -25.83
N LYS A 13 -10.10 9.02 -26.77
CA LYS A 13 -9.12 7.95 -26.60
C LYS A 13 -8.24 8.17 -25.37
N ALA A 14 -7.70 9.37 -25.18
CA ALA A 14 -6.87 9.69 -24.02
C ALA A 14 -7.63 9.50 -22.69
N ILE A 15 -8.91 9.86 -22.64
CA ILE A 15 -9.77 9.62 -21.47
C ILE A 15 -9.96 8.12 -21.23
N THR A 16 -10.27 7.35 -22.27
CA THR A 16 -10.45 5.90 -22.16
C THR A 16 -9.16 5.21 -21.71
N ASP A 17 -8.01 5.59 -22.26
CA ASP A 17 -6.70 5.04 -21.88
C ASP A 17 -6.36 5.38 -20.42
N LEU A 18 -6.74 6.58 -19.95
CA LEU A 18 -6.58 6.97 -18.55
C LEU A 18 -7.50 6.18 -17.62
N GLN A 19 -8.76 5.97 -18.00
CA GLN A 19 -9.70 5.12 -17.26
C GLN A 19 -9.19 3.69 -17.14
N GLU A 20 -8.60 3.15 -18.21
CA GLU A 20 -8.00 1.83 -18.20
C GLU A 20 -6.82 1.74 -17.24
N THR A 21 -5.90 2.69 -17.34
CA THR A 21 -4.72 2.77 -16.46
C THR A 21 -5.14 2.88 -14.99
N PHE A 22 -6.16 3.70 -14.70
CA PHE A 22 -6.72 3.83 -13.37
C PHE A 22 -7.30 2.52 -12.85
N ARG A 23 -8.12 1.83 -13.65
CA ARG A 23 -8.70 0.52 -13.30
C ARG A 23 -7.61 -0.51 -13.01
N GLN A 24 -6.60 -0.62 -13.86
CA GLN A 24 -5.48 -1.55 -13.66
C GLN A 24 -4.69 -1.22 -12.39
N THR A 25 -4.47 0.07 -12.11
CA THR A 25 -3.75 0.53 -10.92
C THR A 25 -4.51 0.18 -9.65
N MET A 26 -5.83 0.44 -9.61
CA MET A 26 -6.68 0.05 -8.47
C MET A 26 -6.69 -1.47 -8.26
N SER A 27 -6.82 -2.27 -9.33
CA SER A 27 -6.76 -3.73 -9.21
C SER A 27 -5.42 -4.22 -8.67
N ARG A 28 -4.30 -3.63 -9.09
CA ARG A 28 -2.97 -3.95 -8.54
C ARG A 28 -2.85 -3.55 -7.08
N GLN A 29 -3.33 -2.36 -6.69
CA GLN A 29 -3.32 -1.90 -5.31
C GLN A 29 -4.11 -2.85 -4.39
N LEU A 30 -5.29 -3.29 -4.82
CA LEU A 30 -6.08 -4.29 -4.09
C LEU A 30 -5.34 -5.62 -3.93
N ALA A 31 -4.72 -6.12 -5.00
CA ALA A 31 -3.97 -7.37 -4.99
C ALA A 31 -2.74 -7.29 -4.05
N LEU A 32 -1.97 -6.19 -4.13
CA LEU A 32 -0.84 -5.94 -3.25
C LEU A 32 -1.28 -5.84 -1.79
N GLY A 33 -2.39 -5.14 -1.50
CA GLY A 33 -2.92 -5.06 -0.15
C GLY A 33 -3.39 -6.40 0.42
N ALA A 34 -4.03 -7.24 -0.40
CA ALA A 34 -4.38 -8.60 0.00
C ALA A 34 -3.13 -9.45 0.28
N MET A 35 -2.09 -9.31 -0.55
CA MET A 35 -0.81 -10.00 -0.37
C MET A 35 -0.12 -9.59 0.93
N VAL A 36 0.01 -8.30 1.20
CA VAL A 36 0.62 -7.78 2.45
C VAL A 36 -0.12 -8.33 3.67
N LYS A 37 -1.45 -8.21 3.70
CA LYS A 37 -2.26 -8.72 4.82
C LYS A 37 -2.10 -10.23 5.02
N SER A 38 -2.09 -11.01 3.93
CA SER A 38 -1.85 -12.46 3.95
C SER A 38 -0.51 -12.81 4.57
N ILE A 39 0.55 -12.07 4.23
CA ILE A 39 1.91 -12.26 4.77
C ILE A 39 1.94 -11.89 6.25
N LEU A 40 1.48 -10.69 6.61
CA LEU A 40 1.52 -10.20 8.00
C LEU A 40 0.72 -11.08 8.99
N ASN A 41 -0.30 -11.80 8.51
CA ASN A 41 -1.03 -12.76 9.33
C ASN A 41 -0.19 -13.99 9.73
N ARG A 42 0.91 -14.26 9.01
CA ARG A 42 1.81 -15.39 9.26
C ARG A 42 3.10 -14.98 9.97
N VAL A 43 3.39 -13.69 10.06
CA VAL A 43 4.58 -13.18 10.75
C VAL A 43 4.36 -13.21 12.26
N PRO A 44 5.27 -13.83 13.05
CA PRO A 44 5.19 -13.79 14.50
C PRO A 44 5.28 -12.36 15.05
N LEU A 45 4.58 -12.07 16.15
CA LEU A 45 4.60 -10.73 16.75
C LEU A 45 6.03 -10.21 17.01
N ALA A 46 6.92 -11.08 17.50
CA ALA A 46 8.30 -10.70 17.82
C ALA A 46 9.12 -10.25 16.60
N ALA A 47 8.73 -10.65 15.38
CA ALA A 47 9.41 -10.29 14.14
C ALA A 47 8.77 -9.07 13.45
N LEU A 48 7.55 -8.68 13.81
CA LEU A 48 6.86 -7.55 13.16
C LEU A 48 7.59 -6.19 13.31
N PRO A 49 8.22 -5.85 14.45
CA PRO A 49 8.99 -4.62 14.56
C PRO A 49 10.15 -4.53 13.57
N SER A 50 10.91 -5.62 13.38
CA SER A 50 12.02 -5.62 12.40
C SER A 50 11.49 -5.52 10.97
N VAL A 51 10.35 -6.16 10.66
CA VAL A 51 9.69 -6.02 9.36
C VAL A 51 9.28 -4.56 9.08
N LEU A 52 8.82 -3.81 10.09
CA LEU A 52 8.50 -2.40 9.94
C LEU A 52 9.76 -1.57 9.64
N GLU A 53 10.83 -1.77 10.43
CA GLU A 53 12.10 -1.06 10.23
C GLU A 53 12.71 -1.34 8.84
N GLU A 54 12.72 -2.61 8.42
CA GLU A 54 13.19 -3.02 7.09
C GLU A 54 12.35 -2.42 5.96
N TYR A 55 11.02 -2.38 6.14
CA TYR A 55 10.12 -1.75 5.17
C TYR A 55 10.41 -0.25 5.02
N GLU A 56 10.54 0.47 6.14
CA GLU A 56 10.80 1.92 6.12
C GLU A 56 12.17 2.25 5.52
N ALA A 57 13.20 1.48 5.87
CA ALA A 57 14.53 1.65 5.29
C ALA A 57 14.54 1.41 3.77
N GLU A 58 13.82 0.38 3.29
CA GLU A 58 13.71 0.11 1.86
C GLU A 58 12.89 1.19 1.13
N VAL A 59 11.82 1.70 1.75
CA VAL A 59 11.07 2.85 1.22
C VAL A 59 12.00 4.05 1.06
N ASP A 60 12.76 4.41 2.08
CA ASP A 60 13.71 5.53 2.02
C ASP A 60 14.74 5.33 0.90
N HIS A 61 15.26 4.11 0.75
CA HIS A 61 16.18 3.76 -0.33
C HIS A 61 15.55 3.97 -1.71
N GLN A 62 14.35 3.45 -1.94
CA GLN A 62 13.64 3.56 -3.21
C GLN A 62 13.23 5.02 -3.52
N VAL A 63 12.81 5.77 -2.51
CA VAL A 63 12.44 7.19 -2.63
C VAL A 63 13.65 8.04 -3.01
N ALA A 64 14.83 7.74 -2.48
CA ALA A 64 16.08 8.43 -2.84
C ALA A 64 16.46 8.27 -4.33
N LEU A 65 16.00 7.19 -4.98
CA LEU A 65 16.21 6.93 -6.41
C LEU A 65 15.17 7.65 -7.31
N MET A 66 14.15 8.26 -6.72
CA MET A 66 13.02 8.84 -7.42
C MET A 66 13.11 10.38 -7.51
N PRO A 67 12.82 11.00 -8.66
CA PRO A 67 12.73 12.45 -8.76
C PRO A 67 11.69 13.02 -7.76
N PRO A 68 11.98 14.13 -7.04
CA PRO A 68 11.11 14.65 -5.98
C PRO A 68 9.65 14.88 -6.38
N LYS A 69 9.39 15.27 -7.64
CA LYS A 69 8.04 15.50 -8.16
C LYS A 69 7.15 14.24 -8.22
N PHE A 70 7.75 13.05 -8.14
CA PHE A 70 7.04 11.78 -8.15
C PHE A 70 6.95 11.15 -6.75
N GLN A 71 7.63 11.72 -5.77
CA GLN A 71 7.59 11.25 -4.40
C GLN A 71 6.23 11.58 -3.78
N GLN A 72 5.57 10.58 -3.21
CA GLN A 72 4.25 10.68 -2.58
C GLN A 72 4.25 10.00 -1.19
N PRO A 73 4.80 10.66 -0.15
CA PRO A 73 4.96 10.15 1.21
C PRO A 73 3.78 9.34 1.75
N LYS A 74 2.60 9.93 1.62
CA LYS A 74 1.34 9.37 2.09
C LYS A 74 1.06 7.93 1.60
N HIS A 75 1.51 7.56 0.40
CA HIS A 75 1.21 6.25 -0.17
C HIS A 75 2.06 5.11 0.40
N TRP A 76 3.28 5.38 0.83
CA TRP A 76 4.11 4.36 1.48
C TRP A 76 3.94 4.37 3.00
N GLU A 77 3.61 5.50 3.61
CA GLU A 77 3.19 5.58 5.02
C GLU A 77 1.93 4.72 5.30
N GLU A 78 1.06 4.52 4.30
CA GLU A 78 -0.12 3.65 4.41
C GLU A 78 0.26 2.23 4.88
N TRP A 79 1.33 1.65 4.33
CA TRP A 79 1.74 0.29 4.68
C TRP A 79 2.49 0.21 6.01
N SER A 80 3.28 1.22 6.38
CA SER A 80 3.81 1.34 7.76
C SER A 80 2.66 1.28 8.76
N GLY A 81 1.60 2.07 8.53
CA GLY A 81 0.40 2.07 9.36
C GLY A 81 -0.30 0.71 9.43
N VAL A 82 -0.32 -0.07 8.34
CA VAL A 82 -0.88 -1.44 8.33
C VAL A 82 -0.05 -2.39 9.21
N ILE A 83 1.27 -2.31 9.16
CA ILE A 83 2.17 -3.14 9.98
C ILE A 83 2.04 -2.75 11.46
N GLU A 84 2.07 -1.45 11.78
CA GLU A 84 1.86 -0.94 13.14
C GLU A 84 0.51 -1.38 13.72
N ALA A 85 -0.57 -1.26 12.94
CA ALA A 85 -1.90 -1.67 13.38
C ALA A 85 -1.93 -3.17 13.71
N ARG A 86 -1.23 -3.99 12.93
CA ARG A 86 -1.11 -5.43 13.20
C ARG A 86 -0.34 -5.72 14.48
N ILE A 87 0.76 -5.01 14.73
CA ILE A 87 1.53 -5.10 15.99
C ILE A 87 0.62 -4.77 17.17
N LYS A 88 -0.06 -3.63 17.14
CA LYS A 88 -0.99 -3.18 18.20
C LYS A 88 -2.10 -4.19 18.43
N GLN A 89 -2.70 -4.73 17.37
CA GLN A 89 -3.75 -5.75 17.46
C GLN A 89 -3.26 -7.02 18.17
N LEU A 90 -2.09 -7.53 17.82
CA LEU A 90 -1.54 -8.75 18.41
C LEU A 90 -1.09 -8.54 19.87
N GLN A 91 -0.53 -7.37 20.20
CA GLN A 91 -0.20 -7.02 21.59
C GLN A 91 -1.45 -6.98 22.47
N GLN A 92 -2.55 -6.39 21.98
CA GLN A 92 -3.83 -6.36 22.70
C GLN A 92 -4.41 -7.77 22.89
N ALA A 93 -4.29 -8.64 21.88
CA ALA A 93 -4.74 -10.03 21.95
C ALA A 93 -3.90 -10.89 22.93
N GLN A 94 -2.68 -10.46 23.29
CA GLN A 94 -1.83 -11.09 24.30
C GLN A 94 -2.03 -10.51 25.71
N GLY A 95 -2.98 -9.58 25.89
CA GLY A 95 -3.34 -8.98 27.18
C GLY A 95 -3.75 -10.01 28.24
N PRO A 96 -3.75 -9.60 29.53
CA PRO A 96 -3.62 -10.51 30.67
C PRO A 96 -4.69 -11.60 30.67
N LYS A 97 -4.23 -12.87 30.65
CA LYS A 97 -5.08 -14.02 30.99
C LYS A 97 -5.66 -13.75 32.37
N THR A 98 -6.98 -13.60 32.48
CA THR A 98 -7.68 -13.51 33.75
C THR A 98 -7.31 -14.73 34.60
N PRO A 99 -6.73 -14.56 35.80
CA PRO A 99 -6.52 -15.68 36.70
C PRO A 99 -7.88 -16.03 37.33
N GLY A 100 -8.43 -17.18 36.95
CA GLY A 100 -9.61 -17.72 37.64
C GLY A 100 -10.54 -18.55 36.77
N GLN A 101 -10.09 -19.70 36.30
CA GLN A 101 -10.92 -20.91 36.14
C GLN A 101 -10.02 -22.11 36.42
N GLY A 102 -9.88 -22.42 37.70
CA GLY A 102 -9.36 -23.68 38.23
C GLY A 102 -10.41 -24.26 39.17
#